data_AF-A0AAW4W214-F1
#
_entry.id   AF-A0AAW4W214-F1
#
_cell.length_a   1.000
_cell.length_b   1.000
_cell.length_c   1.000
_cell.angle_alpha   90.00
_cell.angle_beta   90.00
_cell.angle_gamma   90.00
#
_symmetry.space_group_name_H-M   'P 1'
#
loop_
_entity.id
_entity.type
_entity.pdbx_description
1 polymer ?
#
loop_
_entity_poly.entity_id
_entity_poly.type
_entity_poly.pdbx_seq_one_letter_code
_entity_poly.pdbx_strand_id
1 'polypeptide(L)'
;MPITYSTELKVKTIRRYEKGESIKALSQELHISQSTLYQWRKEYCSIKTPNHTYTPAEFDAISRRLQKLEHHMEIIRQTEYLSYTLAEKACHS
;
A
#
# COMPACT_ATOMS: atom_id res chain seq x y z
N MET A 1 21.70 26.35 -5.77
CA MET A 1 21.78 25.77 -4.41
C MET A 1 20.64 24.78 -4.25
N PRO A 2 20.88 23.49 -3.95
CA PRO A 2 19.79 22.56 -3.67
C PRO A 2 19.07 22.98 -2.38
N ILE A 3 17.76 23.17 -2.46
CA ILE A 3 16.93 23.53 -1.31
C ILE A 3 16.88 22.29 -0.40
N THR A 4 17.57 22.36 0.74
CA THR A 4 17.63 21.30 1.73
C THR A 4 16.66 21.64 2.86
N TYR A 5 15.51 20.96 2.85
CA TYR A 5 14.52 21.09 3.92
C TYR A 5 14.95 20.23 5.12
N SER A 6 14.79 20.78 6.33
CA SER A 6 15.08 20.03 7.56
C SER A 6 14.17 18.82 7.70
N THR A 7 14.70 17.72 8.22
CA THR A 7 13.95 16.48 8.44
C THR A 7 12.74 16.70 9.35
N GLU A 8 12.88 17.58 10.34
CA GLU A 8 11.79 17.96 11.26
C GLU A 8 10.60 18.56 10.50
N LEU A 9 10.87 19.46 9.54
CA LEU A 9 9.83 20.08 8.72
C LEU A 9 9.11 19.04 7.85
N LYS A 10 9.86 18.10 7.25
CA LYS A 10 9.29 17.01 6.43
C LYS A 10 8.33 16.17 7.26
N VAL A 11 8.78 15.71 8.43
CA VAL A 11 7.98 14.86 9.33
C VAL A 11 6.75 15.61 9.85
N LYS A 12 6.89 16.89 10.25
CA LYS A 12 5.76 17.71 10.71
C LYS A 12 4.70 17.88 9.61
N THR A 13 5.14 18.09 8.38
CA THR A 13 4.25 18.26 7.23
C THR A 13 3.48 16.99 6.91
N ILE A 14 4.15 15.83 6.94
CA ILE A 14 3.48 14.54 6.71
C ILE A 14 2.51 14.17 7.84
N ARG A 15 2.83 14.49 9.10
CA ARG A 15 1.87 14.31 10.21
C ARG A 15 0.60 15.13 10.05
N ARG A 16 0.68 16.33 9.48
CA ARG A 16 -0.49 17.17 9.18
C ARG A 16 -1.32 16.57 8.04
N TYR A 17 -0.65 16.06 7.01
CA TYR A 17 -1.31 15.30 5.95
C TYR A 17 -2.04 14.06 6.48
N GLU A 18 -1.42 13.29 7.37
CA GLU A 18 -2.04 12.12 8.02
C GLU A 18 -3.25 12.47 8.90
N LYS A 19 -3.33 13.70 9.41
CA LYS A 19 -4.50 14.23 10.14
C LYS A 19 -5.66 14.67 9.22
N GLY A 20 -5.51 14.52 7.91
CA GLY A 20 -6.55 14.84 6.92
C GLY A 20 -6.36 16.19 6.21
N GLU A 21 -5.26 16.90 6.44
CA GLU A 21 -4.98 18.13 5.70
C GLU A 21 -4.58 17.81 4.24
N SER A 22 -5.12 18.57 3.29
CA SER A 22 -4.82 18.35 1.87
C SER A 22 -3.41 18.84 1.51
N ILE A 23 -2.74 18.14 0.59
CA ILE A 23 -1.44 18.57 0.04
C ILE A 23 -1.53 19.97 -0.59
N LYS A 24 -2.68 20.34 -1.16
CA LYS A 24 -2.90 21.68 -1.72
C LYS A 24 -2.84 22.76 -0.64
N ALA A 25 -3.52 22.55 0.49
CA ALA A 25 -3.50 23.48 1.61
C ALA A 25 -2.08 23.61 2.21
N LEU A 26 -1.41 22.48 2.43
CA LEU A 26 -0.04 22.46 2.94
C LEU A 26 0.96 23.13 1.98
N SER A 27 0.77 22.95 0.67
CA SER A 27 1.59 23.59 -0.36
C SER A 27 1.46 25.11 -0.33
N GLN A 28 0.22 25.60 -0.18
CA GLN A 28 -0.05 27.04 -0.10
C GLN A 28 0.49 27.65 1.20
N GLU A 29 0.33 26.96 2.33
CA GLU A 29 0.76 27.45 3.64
C GLU A 29 2.29 27.46 3.80
N LEU A 30 2.96 26.38 3.38
CA LEU A 30 4.40 26.23 3.58
C LEU A 30 5.22 26.81 2.42
N HIS A 31 4.56 27.29 1.36
CA HIS A 31 5.19 27.71 0.10
C HIS A 31 6.09 26.64 -0.52
N ILE A 32 5.70 25.37 -0.37
CA ILE A 32 6.43 24.21 -0.90
C ILE A 32 5.66 23.67 -2.10
N SER A 33 6.37 23.28 -3.16
CA SER A 33 5.71 22.68 -4.32
C SER A 33 4.99 21.39 -3.93
N GLN A 34 3.81 21.17 -4.52
CA GLN A 34 3.06 19.94 -4.31
C GLN A 34 3.89 18.69 -4.66
N SER A 35 4.72 18.77 -5.71
CA SER A 35 5.63 17.68 -6.09
C SER A 35 6.59 17.29 -4.97
N THR A 36 7.13 18.27 -4.24
CA THR A 36 8.01 18.02 -3.09
C THR A 36 7.23 17.36 -1.94
N LEU A 37 5.99 17.80 -1.69
CA LEU A 37 5.13 17.19 -0.67
C LEU A 37 4.73 15.75 -1.03
N TYR A 38 4.45 15.46 -2.31
CA TYR A 38 4.20 14.10 -2.79
C TYR A 38 5.44 13.21 -2.62
N GLN A 39 6.63 13.75 -2.89
CA GLN A 39 7.89 13.04 -2.64
C GLN A 39 8.06 12.72 -1.15
N TRP A 40 7.79 13.67 -0.25
CA TRP A 40 7.86 13.44 1.19
C TRP A 40 6.80 12.47 1.67
N ARG A 41 5.60 12.48 1.09
CA ARG A 41 4.58 11.48 1.39
C ARG A 41 5.10 10.08 1.06
N LYS A 42 5.72 9.91 -0.11
CA LYS A 42 6.31 8.62 -0.51
C LYS A 42 7.44 8.18 0.44
N GLU A 43 8.24 9.12 0.93
CA GLU A 43 9.40 8.85 1.79
C GLU A 43 9.07 8.67 3.28
N TYR A 44 8.08 9.40 3.80
CA TYR A 44 7.84 9.52 5.25
C TYR A 44 6.43 9.13 5.70
N CYS A 45 5.47 8.88 4.80
CA CYS A 45 4.14 8.43 5.21
C CYS A 45 4.25 7.03 5.79
N SER A 46 3.94 6.92 7.08
CA SER A 46 4.07 5.70 7.84
C SER A 46 2.66 5.27 8.23
N ILE A 47 2.20 4.11 7.78
CA ILE A 47 0.88 3.61 8.17
C ILE A 47 0.98 3.21 9.65
N LYS A 48 0.54 4.10 10.52
CA LYS A 48 0.51 3.87 11.96
C LYS A 48 -0.74 3.08 12.30
N THR A 49 -0.57 1.81 12.63
CA THR A 49 -1.55 1.07 13.43
C THR A 49 -1.22 1.24 14.91
N PRO A 50 -2.20 1.13 15.83
CA PRO A 50 -1.98 1.33 17.27
C PRO A 50 -0.85 0.49 17.86
N ASN A 51 -0.58 -0.70 17.29
CA ASN A 51 0.46 -1.62 17.76
C ASN A 51 1.73 -1.63 16.90
N HIS A 52 1.71 -1.07 15.68
CA HIS A 52 2.84 -1.18 14.77
C HIS A 52 2.86 -0.09 13.70
N THR A 53 4.05 0.42 13.39
CA THR A 53 4.25 1.35 12.27
C THR A 53 4.76 0.56 11.08
N TYR A 54 3.91 0.34 10.08
CA TYR A 54 4.29 -0.38 8.87
C TYR A 54 5.03 0.55 7.92
N THR A 55 6.21 0.15 7.49
CA THR A 55 6.94 0.81 6.40
C THR A 55 6.32 0.46 5.04
N PRO A 56 6.50 1.30 4.01
CA PRO A 56 6.05 0.98 2.65
C PRO A 56 6.62 -0.36 2.13
N ALA A 57 7.86 -0.69 2.49
CA ALA A 57 8.50 -1.95 2.07
C ALA A 57 7.85 -3.18 2.72
N GLU A 58 7.46 -3.09 3.99
CA GLU A 58 6.72 -4.15 4.68
C GLU A 58 5.33 -4.33 4.10
N PHE A 59 4.68 -3.21 3.77
CA PHE A 59 3.38 -3.24 3.10
C PHE A 59 3.45 -3.92 1.72
N ASP A 60 4.48 -3.61 0.92
CA ASP A 60 4.73 -4.27 -0.36
C ASP A 60 4.99 -5.77 -0.19
N ALA A 61 5.73 -6.15 0.85
CA ALA A 61 6.00 -7.56 1.16
C ALA A 61 4.71 -8.32 1.55
N ILE A 62 3.84 -7.70 2.34
CA ILE A 62 2.53 -8.25 2.71
C ILE A 62 1.65 -8.39 1.45
N SER A 63 1.58 -7.37 0.61
CA SER A 63 0.77 -7.39 -0.61
C SER A 63 1.19 -8.51 -1.57
N ARG A 64 2.50 -8.69 -1.77
CA ARG A 64 3.03 -9.80 -2.59
C ARG A 64 2.69 -11.17 -2.01
N ARG A 65 2.76 -11.32 -0.69
CA ARG A 65 2.37 -12.58 -0.02
C ARG A 65 0.88 -12.85 -0.21
N LEU A 66 0.04 -11.84 -0.06
CA LEU A 66 -1.40 -11.97 -0.22
C LEU A 66 -1.76 -12.41 -1.65
N GLN A 67 -1.18 -11.77 -2.66
CA GLN A 67 -1.38 -12.14 -4.07
C GLN A 67 -0.98 -13.60 -4.33
N LYS A 68 0.11 -14.08 -3.73
CA LYS A 68 0.53 -15.48 -3.85
C LYS A 68 -0.47 -16.45 -3.23
N LEU A 69 -1.03 -16.10 -2.07
CA LEU A 69 -2.07 -16.90 -1.40
C LEU A 69 -3.35 -16.95 -2.23
N GLU A 70 -3.80 -15.82 -2.75
CA GLU A 70 -4.98 -15.74 -3.64
C GLU A 70 -4.78 -16.62 -4.88
N HIS A 71 -3.59 -16.59 -5.48
CA HIS A 71 -3.27 -17.45 -6.62
C HIS A 71 -3.31 -18.94 -6.27
N HIS A 72 -2.76 -19.33 -5.11
CA HIS A 72 -2.83 -20.72 -4.64
C HIS A 72 -4.30 -21.16 -4.41
N MET A 73 -5.13 -20.31 -3.82
CA MET A 73 -6.55 -20.60 -3.63
C MET A 73 -7.28 -20.79 -4.96
N GLU A 74 -6.97 -19.98 -5.97
CA GLU A 74 -7.57 -20.13 -7.29
C GLU A 74 -7.18 -21.46 -7.94
N ILE A 75 -5.92 -21.89 -7.83
CA ILE A 75 -5.48 -23.21 -8.32
C ILE A 75 -6.25 -24.34 -7.62
N ILE A 76 -6.40 -24.26 -6.29
CA ILE A 76 -7.14 -25.27 -5.51
C ILE A 76 -8.60 -25.34 -5.96
N ARG A 77 -9.25 -24.19 -6.08
CA ARG A 77 -10.65 -24.10 -6.54
C ARG A 77 -10.84 -24.68 -7.94
N GLN A 78 -9.89 -24.42 -8.84
CA GLN A 78 -9.92 -24.97 -10.20
C GLN A 78 -9.71 -26.48 -10.21
N THR A 79 -8.83 -27.01 -9.35
CA THR A 79 -8.63 -28.47 -9.24
C THR A 79 -9.84 -29.19 -8.66
N GLU A 80 -10.51 -28.60 -7.66
CA GLU A 80 -11.78 -29.11 -7.15
C GLU A 80 -12.86 -29.16 -8.25
N TYR A 81 -13.00 -28.10 -9.03
CA TYR A 81 -13.94 -28.05 -10.15
C TYR A 81 -13.63 -29.09 -11.25
N LEU A 82 -12.35 -29.27 -11.60
CA LEU A 82 -11.92 -30.28 -12.56
C LEU A 82 -12.20 -31.70 -12.05
N SER A 83 -11.98 -31.96 -10.75
CA SER A 83 -12.26 -33.27 -10.16
C SER A 83 -13.76 -33.61 -10.16
N TYR A 84 -14.62 -32.64 -9.86
CA TYR A 84 -16.07 -32.79 -9.90
C TYR A 84 -16.58 -33.10 -11.31
N THR A 85 -16.14 -32.31 -12.30
CA THR A 85 -16.58 -32.48 -13.71
C THR A 85 -16.08 -33.79 -14.34
N LEU A 86 -14.91 -34.29 -13.95
CA LEU A 86 -14.40 -35.59 -14.38
C LEU A 86 -15.19 -36.74 -13.74
N ALA A 87 -15.57 -36.62 -12.47
CA ALA A 87 -16.40 -37.61 -11.77
C ALA A 87 -17.82 -37.70 -12.37
N GLU A 88 -18.45 -36.56 -12.69
CA GLU A 88 -19.76 -36.54 -13.36
C GLU A 88 -19.72 -37.21 -14.74
N LYS A 89 -18.68 -36.95 -15.55
CA LYS A 89 -18.54 -37.56 -16.87
C LYS A 89 -18.29 -39.07 -16.82
N ALA A 90 -17.57 -39.55 -15.80
CA ALA A 90 -17.34 -40.98 -15.59
C ALA A 90 -18.60 -41.73 -15.13
N CYS A 91 -19.53 -41.07 -14.43
CA CYS A 91 -20.76 -41.68 -13.95
C CYS A 91 -21.87 -41.76 -15.01
N HIS A 92 -21.72 -41.05 -16.11
CA HIS A 92 -22.67 -41.01 -17.24
C HIS A 92 -22.16 -41.72 -18.51
N SER A 93 -21.02 -42.42 -18.42
CA SER A 93 -20.48 -43.32 -19.45
C SER A 93 -20.74 -44.78 -19.08
#